data_AF-A0A496T2M5-F1
#
_entry.id   AF-A0A496T2M5-F1
#
_cell.length_a   1.000
_cell.length_b   1.000
_cell.length_c   1.000
_cell.angle_alpha   90.00
_cell.angle_beta   90.00
_cell.angle_gamma   90.00
#
_symmetry.space_group_name_H-M   'P 1'
#
loop_
_entity.id
_entity.type
_entity.pdbx_description
1 polymer ?
#
loop_
_entity_poly.entity_id
_entity_poly.type
_entity_poly.pdbx_seq_one_letter_code
_entity_poly.pdbx_strand_id
1 'polypeptide(L)'
;MTIGFAIFSSSLKLLTTKRGGPPMVDQQSNYGILRLKSKNARSAIIQKLATDFNLTPIIAEAFYQQFTLYFQEHANISLSSGEIAYEAIAAEEPPSKHIRLTRKITVRLRLIEFNSDLQALAAYGLAGLRRHRLARLTKQAYDQGSLLSYEDLAMILTTSPATVKRDVYYLRQQGQFIMTRGVKQDMGPGLSHKTIILDLYFKGYTFSEIETKTNHSEMSVKRYLADFLQVATLYKQEFSPNQIRLIAKKSDRLVREYIQLYETYQRQDNQRLIDLLTPAKPGPEAEKKSAPQIGPGGGNHG
;
A
#
# COMPACT_ATOMS: atom_id res chain seq x y z
N MET A 1 9.14 -50.03 -17.78
CA MET A 1 8.22 -50.57 -18.80
C MET A 1 7.34 -49.43 -19.27
N THR A 2 7.68 -48.74 -20.37
CA THR A 2 7.32 -49.06 -21.77
C THR A 2 6.06 -48.30 -22.19
N ILE A 3 6.26 -47.23 -22.98
CA ILE A 3 5.53 -46.84 -24.22
C ILE A 3 4.02 -46.53 -24.05
N GLY A 4 3.46 -45.38 -24.45
CA GLY A 4 3.64 -44.61 -25.68
C GLY A 4 2.57 -44.99 -26.73
N PHE A 5 1.52 -44.17 -26.90
CA PHE A 5 0.59 -44.24 -28.04
C PHE A 5 0.21 -42.79 -28.36
N ALA A 6 0.84 -42.13 -29.34
CA ALA A 6 0.65 -42.22 -30.79
C ALA A 6 -0.74 -41.75 -31.25
N ILE A 7 -0.79 -40.79 -32.19
CA ILE A 7 -1.49 -40.92 -33.48
C ILE A 7 -1.17 -39.70 -34.36
N PHE A 8 -0.54 -40.01 -35.52
CA PHE A 8 -0.67 -39.47 -36.89
C PHE A 8 -0.72 -37.95 -37.13
N SER A 9 -0.10 -37.38 -38.17
CA SER A 9 -0.11 -37.90 -39.55
C SER A 9 0.98 -37.27 -40.44
N SER A 10 1.53 -38.12 -41.32
CA SER A 10 2.45 -37.82 -42.41
C SER A 10 1.81 -37.03 -43.55
N SER A 11 2.56 -36.11 -44.16
CA SER A 11 2.48 -35.88 -45.60
C SER A 11 3.79 -35.31 -46.16
N LEU A 12 4.52 -36.23 -46.78
CA LEU A 12 5.11 -36.12 -48.12
C LEU A 12 6.00 -34.90 -48.42
N LYS A 13 7.32 -35.12 -48.34
CA LYS A 13 8.30 -34.38 -49.13
C LYS A 13 8.13 -34.79 -50.60
N LEU A 14 7.72 -33.85 -51.45
CA LEU A 14 8.08 -33.88 -52.87
C LEU A 14 9.23 -32.89 -53.10
N LEU A 15 10.32 -33.40 -53.64
CA LEU A 15 11.48 -32.64 -54.07
C LEU A 15 11.04 -31.59 -55.10
N THR A 16 11.25 -30.32 -54.80
CA THR A 16 11.58 -29.33 -55.82
C THR A 16 12.94 -28.74 -55.47
N THR A 17 13.93 -29.10 -56.29
CA THR A 17 15.26 -28.52 -56.29
C THR A 17 15.17 -27.06 -56.72
N LYS A 18 14.89 -26.16 -55.78
CA LYS A 18 15.21 -24.73 -55.93
C LYS A 18 16.50 -24.44 -55.17
N ARG A 19 17.47 -23.98 -55.95
CA ARG A 19 18.82 -23.54 -55.58
C ARG A 19 18.81 -22.82 -54.22
N GLY A 20 19.75 -23.20 -53.35
CA GLY A 20 19.90 -22.62 -52.02
C GLY A 20 19.98 -21.10 -52.07
N GLY A 21 18.92 -20.45 -51.61
CA GLY A 21 19.06 -19.15 -50.97
C GLY A 21 19.77 -19.36 -49.63
N PRO A 22 20.57 -18.39 -49.17
CA PRO A 22 21.27 -18.53 -47.89
C PRO A 22 20.24 -18.86 -46.79
N PRO A 23 20.59 -19.70 -45.81
CA PRO A 23 19.73 -19.88 -44.66
C PRO A 23 19.39 -18.48 -44.13
N MET A 24 18.12 -18.23 -43.82
CA MET A 24 17.72 -17.04 -43.08
C MET A 24 18.43 -17.13 -41.72
N VAL A 25 19.67 -16.62 -41.69
CA VAL A 25 20.48 -16.49 -40.49
C VAL A 25 19.63 -15.66 -39.55
N ASP A 26 19.30 -16.21 -38.39
CA ASP A 26 18.66 -15.47 -37.32
C ASP A 26 19.41 -14.15 -37.14
N GLN A 27 18.82 -13.04 -37.63
CA GLN A 27 19.53 -11.78 -37.82
C GLN A 27 20.06 -11.23 -36.48
N GLN A 28 19.51 -11.71 -35.35
CA GLN A 28 20.01 -11.41 -34.01
C GLN A 28 21.43 -11.96 -33.76
N SER A 29 21.80 -13.05 -34.42
CA SER A 29 23.12 -13.68 -34.29
C SER A 29 24.20 -12.96 -35.12
N ASN A 30 23.86 -12.40 -36.28
CA ASN A 30 24.83 -11.90 -37.25
C ASN A 30 25.52 -10.58 -36.82
N TYR A 31 24.84 -9.76 -36.01
CA TYR A 31 25.42 -8.54 -35.43
C TYR A 31 25.99 -8.74 -34.02
N GLY A 32 26.09 -9.98 -33.53
CA GLY A 32 26.59 -10.27 -32.18
C GLY A 32 25.76 -9.61 -31.07
N ILE A 33 24.45 -9.39 -31.31
CA ILE A 33 23.57 -8.61 -30.42
C ILE A 33 23.55 -9.18 -29.00
N LEU A 34 23.59 -10.51 -28.86
CA LEU A 34 23.64 -11.17 -27.56
C LEU A 34 24.89 -10.79 -26.73
N ARG A 35 26.05 -10.64 -27.38
CA ARG A 35 27.31 -10.21 -26.73
C ARG A 35 27.28 -8.73 -26.35
N LEU A 36 26.54 -7.90 -27.08
CA LEU A 36 26.34 -6.50 -26.74
C LEU A 36 25.34 -6.35 -25.58
N LYS A 37 24.26 -7.14 -25.58
CA LYS A 37 23.27 -7.16 -24.50
C LYS A 37 23.86 -7.53 -23.15
N SER A 38 24.90 -8.36 -23.07
CA SER A 38 25.56 -8.71 -21.80
C SER A 38 26.50 -7.63 -21.25
N LYS A 39 26.83 -6.58 -22.04
CA LYS A 39 27.69 -5.46 -21.62
C LYS A 39 26.85 -4.34 -21.00
N ASN A 40 26.18 -4.64 -19.89
CA ASN A 40 25.40 -3.67 -19.15
C ASN A 40 25.70 -3.76 -17.65
N ALA A 41 25.32 -2.71 -16.90
CA ALA A 41 25.58 -2.61 -15.47
C ALA A 41 24.94 -3.77 -14.67
N ARG A 42 23.72 -4.18 -15.03
CA ARG A 42 23.02 -5.31 -14.39
C ARG A 42 23.83 -6.59 -14.51
N SER A 43 24.28 -6.94 -15.72
CA SER A 43 25.11 -8.13 -15.98
C SER A 43 26.45 -8.06 -15.23
N ALA A 44 27.08 -6.89 -15.14
CA ALA A 44 28.31 -6.70 -14.37
C ALA A 44 28.10 -6.91 -12.86
N ILE A 45 27.01 -6.40 -12.28
CA ILE A 45 26.68 -6.57 -10.86
C ILE A 45 26.36 -8.04 -10.56
N ILE A 46 25.56 -8.71 -11.39
CA ILE A 46 25.23 -10.13 -11.22
C ILE A 46 26.49 -11.00 -11.29
N GLN A 47 27.36 -10.74 -12.27
CA GLN A 47 28.64 -11.45 -12.38
C GLN A 47 29.47 -11.27 -11.11
N LYS A 48 29.56 -10.04 -10.60
CA LYS A 48 30.33 -9.75 -9.38
C LYS A 48 29.72 -10.39 -8.14
N LEU A 49 28.39 -10.37 -7.98
CA LEU A 49 27.69 -11.10 -6.91
C LEU A 49 27.95 -12.60 -6.98
N ALA A 50 27.94 -13.19 -8.18
CA ALA A 50 28.22 -14.61 -8.37
C ALA A 50 29.66 -14.96 -7.95
N THR A 51 30.64 -14.13 -8.33
CA THR A 51 32.05 -14.36 -7.99
C THR A 51 32.34 -14.10 -6.50
N ASP A 52 31.97 -12.93 -5.98
CA ASP A 52 32.35 -12.49 -4.63
C ASP A 52 31.72 -13.36 -3.53
N PHE A 53 30.51 -13.90 -3.78
CA PHE A 53 29.76 -14.71 -2.82
C PHE A 53 29.64 -16.18 -3.22
N ASN A 54 30.36 -16.61 -4.27
CA ASN A 54 30.33 -17.98 -4.80
C ASN A 54 28.90 -18.50 -5.07
N LEU A 55 28.07 -17.65 -5.71
CA LEU A 55 26.66 -17.96 -6.01
C LEU A 55 26.52 -18.49 -7.44
N THR A 56 25.53 -19.36 -7.67
CA THR A 56 25.14 -19.71 -9.03
C THR A 56 24.54 -18.48 -9.74
N PRO A 57 24.62 -18.38 -11.08
CA PRO A 57 24.07 -17.23 -11.82
C PRO A 57 22.59 -16.96 -11.54
N ILE A 58 21.78 -18.02 -11.36
CA ILE A 58 20.35 -17.91 -11.02
C ILE A 58 20.16 -17.27 -9.65
N ILE A 59 20.96 -17.68 -8.66
CA ILE A 59 20.88 -17.12 -7.30
C ILE A 59 21.35 -15.66 -7.31
N ALA A 60 22.47 -15.35 -7.98
CA ALA A 60 22.97 -13.98 -8.10
C ALA A 60 21.96 -13.04 -8.79
N GLU A 61 21.27 -13.52 -9.83
CA GLU A 61 20.18 -12.80 -10.49
C GLU A 61 19.01 -12.53 -9.54
N ALA A 62 18.58 -13.54 -8.77
CA ALA A 62 17.52 -13.36 -7.77
C ALA A 62 17.91 -12.33 -6.69
N PHE A 63 19.16 -12.35 -6.22
CA PHE A 63 19.67 -11.34 -5.30
C PHE A 63 19.67 -9.94 -5.93
N TYR A 64 20.13 -9.78 -7.17
CA TYR A 64 20.10 -8.50 -7.87
C TYR A 64 18.67 -7.93 -7.97
N GLN A 65 17.70 -8.78 -8.33
CA GLN A 65 16.30 -8.38 -8.39
C GLN A 65 15.78 -7.92 -7.02
N GLN A 66 16.08 -8.68 -5.96
CA GLN A 66 15.68 -8.32 -4.59
C GLN A 66 16.34 -7.03 -4.11
N PHE A 67 17.63 -6.82 -4.37
CA PHE A 67 18.31 -5.57 -4.04
C PHE A 67 17.76 -4.38 -4.82
N THR A 68 17.38 -4.57 -6.09
CA THR A 68 16.76 -3.53 -6.89
C THR A 68 15.43 -3.09 -6.27
N LEU A 69 14.61 -4.05 -5.84
CA LEU A 69 13.36 -3.77 -5.12
C LEU A 69 13.63 -3.03 -3.80
N TYR A 70 14.55 -3.53 -2.97
CA TYR A 70 14.89 -2.85 -1.72
C TYR A 70 15.45 -1.45 -1.92
N PHE A 71 16.27 -1.23 -2.95
CA PHE A 71 16.79 0.10 -3.27
C PHE A 71 15.67 1.06 -3.68
N GLN A 72 14.71 0.58 -4.48
CA GLN A 72 13.54 1.37 -4.85
C GLN A 72 12.66 1.71 -3.65
N GLU A 73 12.45 0.75 -2.75
CA GLU A 73 11.61 0.90 -1.56
C GLU A 73 12.24 1.78 -0.47
N HIS A 74 13.56 1.67 -0.26
CA HIS A 74 14.23 2.28 0.88
C HIS A 74 15.14 3.46 0.55
N ALA A 75 15.76 3.49 -0.63
CA ALA A 75 16.80 4.47 -0.96
C ALA A 75 16.38 5.48 -2.03
N ASN A 76 15.58 5.07 -3.02
CA ASN A 76 15.20 5.91 -4.15
C ASN A 76 13.84 6.61 -3.94
N ILE A 77 13.71 7.33 -2.82
CA ILE A 77 12.46 7.98 -2.43
C ILE A 77 12.47 9.43 -2.91
N SER A 78 11.47 9.81 -3.70
CA SER A 78 11.27 11.20 -4.10
C SER A 78 10.71 12.02 -2.94
N LEU A 79 11.43 13.08 -2.56
CA LEU A 79 11.08 13.98 -1.46
C LEU A 79 10.83 15.39 -1.98
N SER A 80 9.81 16.06 -1.44
CA SER A 80 9.61 17.50 -1.64
C SER A 80 10.32 18.32 -0.54
N SER A 81 10.39 19.64 -0.73
CA SER A 81 10.98 20.54 0.27
C SER A 81 10.31 20.36 1.65
N GLY A 82 11.13 20.24 2.70
CA GLY A 82 10.67 20.02 4.07
C GLY A 82 10.26 18.57 4.40
N GLU A 83 10.38 17.63 3.45
CA GLU A 83 10.13 16.21 3.67
C GLU A 83 11.42 15.43 3.96
N ILE A 84 11.31 14.38 4.77
CA ILE A 84 12.37 13.42 5.08
C ILE A 84 11.88 12.00 4.76
N ALA A 85 12.81 11.13 4.36
CA ALA A 85 12.59 9.69 4.37
C ALA A 85 13.01 9.15 5.74
N TYR A 86 12.16 8.34 6.38
CA TYR A 86 12.42 7.78 7.70
C TYR A 86 12.06 6.30 7.75
N GLU A 87 12.96 5.46 8.26
CA GLU A 87 12.68 4.04 8.45
C GLU A 87 11.94 3.82 9.78
N ALA A 88 10.67 3.45 9.69
CA ALA A 88 9.81 3.18 10.83
C ALA A 88 9.35 1.72 10.84
N ILE A 89 8.82 1.27 11.97
CA ILE A 89 8.35 -0.11 12.11
C ILE A 89 6.97 -0.23 11.48
N ALA A 90 6.76 -1.30 10.72
CA ALA A 90 5.46 -1.59 10.12
C ALA A 90 4.36 -1.70 11.19
N ALA A 91 3.19 -1.11 10.92
CA ALA A 91 2.10 -1.00 11.89
C ALA A 91 1.47 -2.34 12.31
N GLU A 92 1.68 -3.38 11.50
CA GLU A 92 1.17 -4.74 11.73
C GLU A 92 2.18 -5.65 12.46
N GLU A 93 3.39 -5.15 12.79
CA GLU A 93 4.38 -5.96 13.50
C GLU A 93 3.99 -6.15 14.98
N PRO A 94 3.98 -7.39 15.48
CA PRO A 94 3.60 -7.67 16.86
C PRO A 94 4.67 -7.18 17.86
N PRO A 95 4.29 -6.94 19.14
CA PRO A 95 5.21 -6.53 20.19
C PRO A 95 6.22 -7.62 20.57
N SER A 96 5.93 -8.90 20.30
CA SER A 96 6.75 -10.04 20.72
C SER A 96 8.05 -10.21 19.93
N LYS A 97 8.22 -9.52 18.81
CA LYS A 97 9.45 -9.58 18.01
C LYS A 97 10.46 -8.53 18.48
N HIS A 98 11.71 -8.96 18.64
CA HIS A 98 12.81 -8.05 18.90
C HIS A 98 12.91 -6.99 17.79
N ILE A 99 13.14 -5.72 18.14
CA ILE A 99 13.08 -4.58 17.21
C ILE A 99 13.98 -4.77 15.96
N ARG A 100 15.15 -5.39 16.14
CA ARG A 100 16.07 -5.72 15.05
C ARG A 100 15.46 -6.65 13.99
N LEU A 101 14.51 -7.49 14.37
CA LEU A 101 13.84 -8.47 13.50
C LEU A 101 12.48 -8.00 12.98
N THR A 102 11.96 -6.87 13.50
CA THR A 102 10.69 -6.30 13.01
C THR A 102 10.85 -5.78 11.58
N ARG A 103 9.80 -5.90 10.76
CA ARG A 103 9.78 -5.30 9.43
C ARG A 103 9.80 -3.78 9.54
N LYS A 104 10.72 -3.15 8.80
CA LYS A 104 10.78 -1.70 8.61
C LYS A 104 10.11 -1.32 7.31
N ILE A 105 9.54 -0.13 7.27
CA ILE A 105 8.99 0.51 6.08
C ILE A 105 9.54 1.93 6.08
N THR A 106 10.02 2.37 4.92
CA THR A 106 10.43 3.75 4.76
C THR A 106 9.21 4.61 4.47
N VAL A 107 9.02 5.65 5.28
CA VAL A 107 7.91 6.59 5.16
C VAL A 107 8.39 7.99 4.86
N ARG A 108 7.58 8.71 4.08
CA ARG A 108 7.80 10.12 3.78
C ARG A 108 7.13 10.97 4.84
N LEU A 109 7.91 11.77 5.56
CA LEU A 109 7.43 12.60 6.66
C LEU A 109 7.70 14.06 6.36
N ARG A 110 6.68 14.90 6.45
CA ARG A 110 6.80 16.36 6.31
C ARG A 110 7.23 16.97 7.63
N LEU A 111 8.54 17.07 7.83
CA LEU A 111 9.14 17.65 9.02
C LEU A 111 8.82 19.15 9.11
N ILE A 112 8.95 19.87 8.00
CA ILE A 112 8.68 21.31 7.94
C ILE A 112 7.50 21.55 6.99
N GLU A 113 6.47 22.21 7.50
CA GLU A 113 5.38 22.73 6.70
C GLU A 113 5.21 24.22 7.02
N PHE A 114 5.89 25.05 6.23
CA PHE A 114 6.22 26.43 6.60
C PHE A 114 5.04 27.24 7.13
N ASN A 115 3.92 27.27 6.40
CA ASN A 115 2.76 28.09 6.77
C ASN A 115 2.09 27.60 8.06
N SER A 116 1.82 26.30 8.18
CA SER A 116 1.13 25.75 9.36
C SER A 116 2.04 25.75 10.60
N ASP A 117 3.34 25.52 10.41
CA ASP A 117 4.34 25.55 11.48
C ASP A 117 4.53 26.96 12.04
N LEU A 118 4.60 27.99 11.18
CA LEU A 118 4.73 29.38 11.64
C LEU A 118 3.48 29.84 12.39
N GLN A 119 2.29 29.45 11.95
CA GLN A 119 1.04 29.72 12.68
C GLN A 119 1.06 29.05 14.06
N ALA A 120 1.44 27.77 14.15
CA ALA A 120 1.54 27.06 15.42
C ALA A 120 2.60 27.68 16.35
N LEU A 121 3.73 28.11 15.80
CA LEU A 121 4.80 28.78 16.55
C LEU A 121 4.33 30.13 17.11
N ALA A 122 3.67 30.94 16.29
CA ALA A 122 3.17 32.26 16.69
C ALA A 122 2.09 32.16 17.78
N ALA A 123 1.18 31.20 17.65
CA ALA A 123 0.06 31.06 18.59
C ALA A 123 0.44 30.34 19.90
N TYR A 124 1.37 29.37 19.86
CA TYR A 124 1.57 28.43 20.96
C TYR A 124 3.05 28.18 21.33
N GLY A 125 3.97 28.94 20.73
CA GLY A 125 5.41 28.83 20.98
C GLY A 125 6.02 27.50 20.56
N LEU A 126 7.25 27.23 20.99
CA LEU A 126 8.01 26.03 20.61
C LEU A 126 7.32 24.73 21.05
N ALA A 127 6.65 24.73 22.20
CA ALA A 127 5.91 23.57 22.67
C ALA A 127 4.71 23.26 21.78
N GLY A 128 3.96 24.28 21.35
CA GLY A 128 2.86 24.11 20.41
C GLY A 128 3.31 23.69 19.02
N LEU A 129 4.38 24.30 18.49
CA LEU A 129 5.00 23.86 17.23
C LEU A 129 5.40 22.38 17.30
N ARG A 130 6.05 21.95 18.39
CA ARG A 130 6.46 20.56 18.56
C ARG A 130 5.27 19.61 18.58
N ARG A 131 4.19 19.96 19.29
CA ARG A 131 2.94 19.18 19.32
C ARG A 131 2.26 19.10 17.96
N HIS A 132 2.21 20.23 17.25
CA HIS A 132 1.68 20.32 15.87
C HIS A 132 2.44 19.37 14.93
N ARG A 133 3.77 19.42 14.95
CA ARG A 133 4.62 18.50 14.18
C ARG A 133 4.43 17.05 14.60
N LEU A 134 4.40 16.75 15.89
CA LEU A 134 4.20 15.40 16.43
C LEU A 134 2.88 14.79 15.91
N ALA A 135 1.79 15.54 15.97
CA ALA A 135 0.50 15.12 15.44
C ALA A 135 0.58 14.83 13.93
N ARG A 136 1.17 15.74 13.14
CA ARG A 136 1.36 15.54 11.69
C ARG A 136 2.20 14.30 11.36
N LEU A 137 3.34 14.13 12.02
CA LEU A 137 4.29 13.03 11.74
C LEU A 137 3.69 11.66 12.07
N THR A 138 3.03 11.55 13.23
CA THR A 138 2.37 10.29 13.65
C THR A 138 1.22 9.91 12.70
N LYS A 139 0.43 10.89 12.24
CA LYS A 139 -0.57 10.70 11.19
C LYS A 139 0.04 10.17 9.90
N GLN A 140 1.04 10.86 9.37
CA GLN A 140 1.68 10.49 8.09
C GLN A 140 2.32 9.11 8.13
N ALA A 141 2.99 8.76 9.24
CA ALA A 141 3.54 7.42 9.44
C ALA A 141 2.43 6.36 9.41
N TYR A 142 1.35 6.59 10.17
CA TYR A 142 0.24 5.66 10.25
C TYR A 142 -0.49 5.47 8.91
N ASP A 143 -0.70 6.57 8.17
CA ASP A 143 -1.33 6.54 6.84
C ASP A 143 -0.53 5.76 5.81
N GLN A 144 0.79 5.66 6.00
CA GLN A 144 1.73 4.87 5.20
C GLN A 144 1.99 3.47 5.79
N GLY A 145 1.23 3.07 6.81
CA GLY A 145 1.31 1.72 7.39
C GLY A 145 2.51 1.49 8.30
N SER A 146 3.10 2.55 8.87
CA SER A 146 4.16 2.47 9.87
C SER A 146 3.77 3.15 11.19
N LEU A 147 4.57 2.93 12.23
CA LEU A 147 4.39 3.54 13.54
C LEU A 147 5.71 4.11 14.04
N LEU A 148 5.65 5.34 14.53
CA LEU A 148 6.76 5.98 15.21
C LEU A 148 6.71 5.64 16.71
N SER A 149 7.86 5.29 17.26
CA SER A 149 8.10 5.19 18.70
C SER A 149 8.29 6.58 19.33
N TYR A 150 8.39 6.64 20.66
CA TYR A 150 8.71 7.91 21.32
C TYR A 150 10.16 8.32 21.08
N GLU A 151 11.06 7.35 20.90
CA GLU A 151 12.46 7.53 20.56
C GLU A 151 12.60 8.13 19.16
N ASP A 152 11.84 7.62 18.19
CA ASP A 152 11.81 8.16 16.82
C ASP A 152 11.37 9.64 16.84
N LEU A 153 10.24 9.92 17.49
CA LEU A 153 9.71 11.28 17.59
C LEU A 153 10.65 12.21 18.35
N ALA A 154 11.32 11.72 19.39
CA ALA A 154 12.29 12.50 20.15
C ALA A 154 13.49 12.87 19.29
N MET A 155 14.00 11.93 18.50
CA MET A 155 15.11 12.18 17.57
C MET A 155 14.70 13.16 16.46
N ILE A 156 13.58 12.92 15.80
CA ILE A 156 13.08 13.75 14.68
C ILE A 156 12.78 15.20 15.15
N LEU A 157 12.21 15.36 16.34
CA LEU A 157 11.80 16.66 16.88
C LEU A 157 12.86 17.30 17.80
N THR A 158 14.06 16.72 17.87
CA THR A 158 15.19 17.21 18.67
C THR A 158 14.78 17.49 20.13
N THR A 159 14.16 16.49 20.76
CA THR A 159 13.68 16.55 22.15
C THR A 159 13.96 15.24 22.89
N SER A 160 13.33 15.02 24.05
CA SER A 160 13.46 13.78 24.81
C SER A 160 12.19 12.92 24.75
N PRO A 161 12.29 11.58 24.87
CA PRO A 161 11.12 10.69 24.94
C PRO A 161 10.15 11.07 26.07
N ALA A 162 10.68 11.57 27.20
CA ALA A 162 9.86 12.08 28.30
C ALA A 162 9.00 13.30 27.88
N THR A 163 9.54 14.18 27.02
CA THR A 163 8.80 15.33 26.49
C THR A 163 7.76 14.91 25.47
N VAL A 164 8.11 13.99 24.56
CA VAL A 164 7.15 13.38 23.63
C VAL A 164 5.99 12.74 24.40
N LYS A 165 6.25 11.98 25.45
CA LYS A 165 5.21 11.36 26.29
C LYS A 165 4.25 12.40 26.89
N ARG A 166 4.78 13.53 27.43
CA ARG A 166 3.96 14.63 27.96
C ARG A 166 3.12 15.30 26.87
N ASP A 167 3.70 15.52 25.69
CA ASP A 167 3.01 16.12 24.56
C ASP A 167 1.89 15.21 24.02
N VAL A 168 2.14 13.90 23.91
CA VAL A 168 1.12 12.90 23.54
C VAL A 168 -0.03 12.91 24.54
N TYR A 169 0.28 12.93 25.84
CA TYR A 169 -0.74 13.03 26.89
C TYR A 169 -1.57 14.31 26.75
N TYR A 170 -0.92 15.46 26.55
CA TYR A 170 -1.60 16.74 26.36
C TYR A 170 -2.54 16.71 25.14
N LEU A 171 -2.05 16.24 23.98
CA LEU A 171 -2.85 16.18 22.75
C LEU A 171 -4.08 15.28 22.91
N ARG A 172 -3.93 14.15 23.64
CA ARG A 172 -5.05 13.26 23.97
C ARG A 172 -6.10 13.92 24.84
N GLN A 173 -5.68 14.72 25.82
CA GLN A 173 -6.61 15.49 26.65
C GLN A 173 -7.37 16.54 25.84
N GLN A 174 -6.79 17.02 24.74
CA GLN A 174 -7.47 17.89 23.77
C GLN A 174 -8.36 17.09 22.78
N GLY A 175 -8.55 15.79 23.01
CA GLY A 175 -9.34 14.92 22.16
C GLY A 175 -8.66 14.52 20.85
N GLN A 176 -7.37 14.83 20.66
CA GLN A 176 -6.62 14.37 19.49
C GLN A 176 -6.14 12.95 19.67
N PHE A 177 -6.40 12.12 18.68
CA PHE A 177 -5.89 10.76 18.65
C PHE A 177 -4.45 10.72 18.12
N ILE A 178 -3.52 10.29 18.96
CA ILE A 178 -2.12 10.10 18.59
C ILE A 178 -1.78 8.61 18.59
N MET A 179 -1.49 8.10 17.40
CA MET A 179 -1.13 6.70 17.16
C MET A 179 0.39 6.54 17.11
N THR A 180 0.98 6.05 18.20
CA THR A 180 2.39 5.66 18.28
C THR A 180 2.53 4.15 18.38
N ARG A 181 3.77 3.65 18.27
CA ARG A 181 4.03 2.21 18.39
C ARG A 181 3.59 1.64 19.74
N GLY A 182 3.95 2.29 20.84
CA GLY A 182 3.55 1.84 22.18
C GLY A 182 2.03 1.79 22.33
N VAL A 183 1.34 2.81 21.85
CA VAL A 183 -0.13 2.89 21.89
C VAL A 183 -0.77 1.75 21.13
N LYS A 184 -0.29 1.45 19.92
CA LYS A 184 -0.81 0.33 19.13
C LYS A 184 -0.61 -1.01 19.84
N GLN A 185 0.51 -1.18 20.55
CA GLN A 185 0.82 -2.39 21.31
C GLN A 185 -0.05 -2.50 22.57
N ASP A 186 -0.33 -1.38 23.23
CA ASP A 186 -1.13 -1.29 24.46
C ASP A 186 -2.64 -1.46 24.23
N MET A 187 -3.14 -1.21 23.01
CA MET A 187 -4.57 -1.37 22.66
C MET A 187 -5.08 -2.82 22.78
N GLY A 188 -4.19 -3.79 22.97
CA GLY A 188 -4.54 -5.21 23.03
C GLY A 188 -5.14 -5.71 21.70
N PRO A 189 -5.63 -6.97 21.66
CA PRO A 189 -6.20 -7.55 20.44
C PRO A 189 -7.58 -6.99 20.04
N GLY A 190 -8.23 -6.23 20.93
CA GLY A 190 -9.68 -6.01 20.93
C GLY A 190 -10.23 -4.93 19.99
N LEU A 191 -9.45 -3.91 19.60
CA LEU A 191 -9.93 -2.84 18.71
C LEU A 191 -8.81 -2.30 17.82
N SER A 192 -9.01 -2.33 16.50
CA SER A 192 -8.17 -1.57 15.58
C SER A 192 -8.56 -0.10 15.55
N HIS A 193 -7.56 0.75 15.34
CA HIS A 193 -7.76 2.18 15.09
C HIS A 193 -8.77 2.45 13.97
N LYS A 194 -8.75 1.60 12.92
CA LYS A 194 -9.70 1.68 11.80
C LYS A 194 -11.13 1.46 12.27
N THR A 195 -11.35 0.47 13.13
CA THR A 195 -12.66 0.19 13.72
C THR A 195 -13.16 1.36 14.57
N ILE A 196 -12.29 2.03 15.34
CA ILE A 196 -12.66 3.23 16.12
C ILE A 196 -13.10 4.38 15.21
N ILE A 197 -12.39 4.60 14.09
CA ILE A 197 -12.72 5.64 13.12
C ILE A 197 -14.07 5.35 12.44
N LEU A 198 -14.29 4.10 12.05
CA LEU A 198 -15.56 3.66 11.47
C LEU A 198 -16.71 3.77 12.47
N ASP A 199 -16.46 3.44 13.73
CA ASP A 199 -17.43 3.61 14.83
C ASP A 199 -17.85 5.08 14.97
N LEU A 200 -16.92 6.04 14.91
CA LEU A 200 -17.26 7.47 14.89
C LEU A 200 -18.10 7.83 13.66
N TYR A 201 -17.78 7.29 12.49
CA TYR A 201 -18.59 7.50 11.30
C TYR A 201 -20.03 7.00 11.49
N PHE A 202 -20.23 5.80 12.02
CA PHE A 202 -21.59 5.27 12.23
C PHE A 202 -22.35 5.99 13.35
N LYS A 203 -21.64 6.61 14.31
CA LYS A 203 -22.21 7.48 15.35
C LYS A 203 -22.69 8.85 14.86
N GLY A 204 -22.52 9.18 13.57
CA GLY A 204 -23.06 10.41 13.00
C GLY A 204 -22.04 11.54 12.83
N TYR A 205 -20.78 11.36 13.22
CA TYR A 205 -19.75 12.39 13.03
C TYR A 205 -19.46 12.61 11.54
N THR A 206 -19.33 13.86 11.12
CA THR A 206 -18.91 14.25 9.76
C THR A 206 -17.44 13.92 9.53
N PHE A 207 -17.00 13.89 8.27
CA PHE A 207 -15.59 13.64 7.95
C PHE A 207 -14.67 14.65 8.65
N SER A 208 -14.97 15.94 8.59
CA SER A 208 -14.17 16.99 9.22
C SER A 208 -14.08 16.85 10.76
N GLU A 209 -15.16 16.40 11.42
CA GLU A 209 -15.14 16.13 12.86
C GLU A 209 -14.29 14.91 13.20
N ILE A 210 -14.37 13.85 12.38
CA ILE A 210 -13.53 12.66 12.52
C ILE A 210 -12.08 13.01 12.29
N GLU A 211 -11.76 13.82 11.28
CA GLU A 211 -10.41 14.31 11.04
C GLU A 211 -9.88 15.07 12.26
N THR A 212 -10.69 15.98 12.83
CA THR A 212 -10.30 16.78 14.00
C THR A 212 -10.05 15.90 15.22
N LYS A 213 -10.91 14.91 15.48
CA LYS A 213 -10.81 14.01 16.64
C LYS A 213 -9.72 12.95 16.48
N THR A 214 -9.64 12.33 15.32
CA THR A 214 -8.78 11.16 15.10
C THR A 214 -7.44 11.53 14.47
N ASN A 215 -7.27 12.79 14.09
CA ASN A 215 -6.17 13.30 13.29
C ASN A 215 -5.96 12.50 12.00
N HIS A 216 -7.01 11.87 11.46
CA HIS A 216 -6.98 11.22 10.15
C HIS A 216 -7.29 12.18 9.04
N SER A 217 -6.90 11.85 7.81
CA SER A 217 -7.39 12.60 6.64
C SER A 217 -8.71 11.99 6.18
N GLU A 218 -9.55 12.79 5.53
CA GLU A 218 -10.78 12.35 4.90
C GLU A 218 -10.49 11.21 3.91
N MET A 219 -9.37 11.29 3.20
CA MET A 219 -8.89 10.23 2.32
C MET A 219 -8.64 8.91 3.07
N SER A 220 -8.03 8.97 4.25
CA SER A 220 -7.83 7.79 5.11
C SER A 220 -9.16 7.23 5.60
N VAL A 221 -10.09 8.08 6.03
CA VAL A 221 -11.43 7.67 6.47
C VAL A 221 -12.20 7.01 5.32
N LYS A 222 -12.20 7.61 4.13
CA LYS A 222 -12.82 7.05 2.91
C LYS A 222 -12.23 5.69 2.54
N ARG A 223 -10.91 5.53 2.64
CA ARG A 223 -10.24 4.24 2.41
C ARG A 223 -10.69 3.18 3.42
N TYR A 224 -10.83 3.53 4.70
CA TYR A 224 -11.33 2.60 5.71
C TYR A 224 -12.80 2.23 5.48
N LEU A 225 -13.62 3.19 5.04
CA LEU A 225 -15.01 2.93 4.65
C LEU A 225 -15.10 2.01 3.43
N ALA A 226 -14.25 2.20 2.42
CA ALA A 226 -14.20 1.31 1.26
C ALA A 226 -13.77 -0.11 1.64
N ASP A 227 -12.75 -0.25 2.49
CA ASP A 227 -12.32 -1.54 3.03
C ASP A 227 -13.44 -2.21 3.84
N PHE A 228 -14.16 -1.44 4.66
CA PHE A 228 -15.31 -1.92 5.43
C PHE A 228 -16.45 -2.36 4.53
N LEU A 229 -16.81 -1.54 3.54
CA LEU A 229 -17.87 -1.82 2.59
C LEU A 229 -17.62 -3.14 1.86
N GLN A 230 -16.39 -3.36 1.38
CA GLN A 230 -16.02 -4.63 0.74
C GLN A 230 -16.28 -5.83 1.65
N VAL A 231 -15.88 -5.77 2.92
CA VAL A 231 -16.09 -6.86 3.89
C VAL A 231 -17.56 -7.02 4.22
N ALA A 232 -18.29 -5.93 4.47
CA ALA A 232 -19.70 -5.94 4.82
C ALA A 232 -20.57 -6.48 3.68
N THR A 233 -20.28 -6.11 2.43
CA THR A 233 -20.97 -6.65 1.24
C THR A 233 -20.75 -8.15 1.10
N LEU A 234 -19.52 -8.63 1.22
CA LEU A 234 -19.22 -10.07 1.14
C LEU A 234 -19.87 -10.84 2.30
N TYR A 235 -19.89 -10.27 3.50
CA TYR A 235 -20.55 -10.89 4.65
C TYR A 235 -22.08 -10.98 4.47
N LYS A 236 -22.70 -9.92 3.94
CA LYS A 236 -24.13 -9.91 3.59
C LYS A 236 -24.49 -10.92 2.50
N GLN A 237 -23.54 -11.28 1.64
CA GLN A 237 -23.65 -12.35 0.64
C GLN A 237 -23.33 -13.75 1.20
N GLU A 238 -23.24 -13.90 2.52
CA GLU A 238 -23.03 -15.16 3.24
C GLU A 238 -21.70 -15.86 2.95
N PHE A 239 -20.68 -15.13 2.47
CA PHE A 239 -19.32 -15.67 2.42
C PHE A 239 -18.77 -15.88 3.83
N SER A 240 -18.09 -17.01 4.04
CA SER A 240 -17.43 -17.29 5.32
C SER A 240 -16.28 -16.30 5.60
N PRO A 241 -15.94 -16.01 6.88
CA PRO A 241 -14.83 -15.11 7.22
C PRO A 241 -13.50 -15.48 6.55
N ASN A 242 -13.23 -16.78 6.36
CA ASN A 242 -12.05 -17.26 5.65
C ASN A 242 -12.06 -16.90 4.16
N GLN A 243 -13.20 -17.02 3.49
CA GLN A 243 -13.34 -16.62 2.08
C GLN A 243 -13.20 -15.11 1.95
N ILE A 244 -13.84 -14.33 2.82
CA ILE A 244 -13.74 -12.87 2.84
C ILE A 244 -12.29 -12.43 2.98
N ARG A 245 -11.54 -13.05 3.91
CA ARG A 245 -10.11 -12.75 4.12
C ARG A 245 -9.29 -12.91 2.83
N LEU A 246 -9.52 -13.99 2.09
CA LEU A 246 -8.81 -14.29 0.84
C LEU A 246 -9.22 -13.32 -0.28
N ILE A 247 -10.51 -13.04 -0.45
CA ILE A 247 -11.05 -12.17 -1.50
C ILE A 247 -10.65 -10.72 -1.26
N ALA A 248 -10.87 -10.21 -0.06
CA ALA A 248 -10.59 -8.82 0.31
C ALA A 248 -9.09 -8.56 0.58
N LYS A 249 -8.25 -9.61 0.63
CA LYS A 249 -6.82 -9.54 0.96
C LYS A 249 -6.56 -8.77 2.26
N LYS A 250 -7.39 -9.03 3.28
CA LYS A 250 -7.29 -8.44 4.62
C LYS A 250 -6.82 -9.48 5.63
N SER A 251 -6.42 -9.04 6.83
CA SER A 251 -6.08 -9.97 7.91
C SER A 251 -7.34 -10.60 8.52
N ASP A 252 -7.21 -11.80 9.05
CA ASP A 252 -8.32 -12.52 9.72
C ASP A 252 -8.97 -11.66 10.82
N ARG A 253 -8.11 -11.00 11.60
CA ARG A 253 -8.50 -10.08 12.67
C ARG A 253 -9.36 -8.92 12.16
N LEU A 254 -8.92 -8.24 11.09
CA LEU A 254 -9.65 -7.08 10.56
C LEU A 254 -11.02 -7.48 10.01
N VAL A 255 -11.10 -8.64 9.35
CA VAL A 255 -12.38 -9.19 8.86
C VAL A 255 -13.34 -9.40 10.03
N ARG A 256 -12.88 -10.03 11.13
CA ARG A 256 -13.71 -10.23 12.33
C ARG A 256 -14.19 -8.92 12.94
N GLU A 257 -13.31 -7.92 13.06
CA GLU A 257 -13.68 -6.60 13.59
C GLU A 257 -14.75 -5.91 12.75
N TYR A 258 -14.63 -5.97 11.42
CA TYR A 258 -15.59 -5.36 10.51
C TYR A 258 -16.93 -6.09 10.50
N ILE A 259 -16.92 -7.43 10.59
CA ILE A 259 -18.15 -8.22 10.76
C ILE A 259 -18.86 -7.84 12.07
N GLN A 260 -18.14 -7.76 13.18
CA GLN A 260 -18.72 -7.35 14.47
C GLN A 260 -19.30 -5.93 14.41
N LEU A 261 -18.60 -5.00 13.75
CA LEU A 261 -19.07 -3.63 13.56
C LEU A 261 -20.34 -3.59 12.71
N TYR A 262 -20.36 -4.36 11.61
CA TYR A 262 -21.53 -4.52 10.73
C TYR A 262 -22.73 -5.05 11.51
N GLU A 263 -22.59 -6.16 12.24
CA GLU A 263 -23.68 -6.75 13.02
C GLU A 263 -24.21 -5.82 14.10
N THR A 264 -23.33 -5.00 14.71
CA THR A 264 -23.70 -4.04 15.74
C THR A 264 -24.58 -2.94 15.16
N TYR A 265 -24.17 -2.34 14.04
CA TYR A 265 -24.91 -1.23 13.43
C TYR A 265 -26.10 -1.70 12.58
N GLN A 266 -26.08 -2.93 12.08
CA GLN A 266 -27.26 -3.55 11.45
C GLN A 266 -28.37 -3.76 12.48
N ARG A 267 -28.05 -4.25 13.68
CA ARG A 267 -29.03 -4.40 14.78
C ARG A 267 -29.62 -3.08 15.28
N GLN A 268 -28.94 -1.96 15.01
CA GLN A 268 -29.38 -0.62 15.40
C GLN A 268 -30.13 0.11 14.27
N ASP A 269 -30.40 -0.57 13.14
CA ASP A 269 -31.02 0.03 11.94
C ASP A 269 -30.33 1.34 11.52
N ASN A 270 -28.99 1.35 11.57
CA ASN A 270 -28.22 2.55 11.32
C ASN A 270 -28.36 3.03 9.86
N GLN A 271 -28.90 4.23 9.66
CA GLN A 271 -29.16 4.78 8.33
C GLN A 271 -27.89 4.87 7.46
N ARG A 272 -26.75 5.30 8.01
CA ARG A 272 -25.50 5.42 7.25
C ARG A 272 -24.99 4.06 6.74
N LEU A 273 -25.22 2.99 7.51
CA LEU A 273 -24.89 1.63 7.07
C LEU A 273 -25.80 1.19 5.91
N ILE A 274 -27.10 1.46 6.02
CA ILE A 274 -28.08 1.15 4.98
C ILE A 274 -27.74 1.89 3.68
N ASP A 275 -27.45 3.19 3.78
CA ASP A 275 -27.08 4.03 2.64
C ASP A 275 -25.79 3.56 1.97
N LEU A 276 -24.78 3.16 2.76
CA LEU A 276 -23.51 2.63 2.25
C LEU A 276 -23.69 1.32 1.46
N LEU A 277 -24.61 0.46 1.89
CA LEU A 277 -24.83 -0.86 1.29
C LEU A 277 -25.89 -0.87 0.19
N THR A 278 -26.59 0.24 0.00
CA THR A 278 -27.60 0.38 -1.05
C THR A 278 -26.94 1.10 -2.23
N PRO A 279 -26.71 0.43 -3.36
CA PRO A 279 -26.15 1.11 -4.53
C PRO A 279 -27.10 2.22 -4.98
N ALA A 280 -26.57 3.44 -5.13
CA ALA A 280 -27.32 4.50 -5.78
C ALA A 280 -27.68 4.04 -7.20
N LYS A 281 -28.97 4.04 -7.55
CA LYS A 281 -29.39 3.83 -8.94
C LYS A 281 -28.74 4.92 -9.79
N PRO A 282 -28.02 4.58 -10.87
CA PRO A 282 -27.47 5.61 -11.75
C PRO A 282 -28.62 6.48 -12.26
N GLY A 283 -28.47 7.80 -12.13
CA GLY A 283 -29.43 8.75 -12.67
C GLY A 283 -29.48 8.66 -14.21
N PRO A 284 -30.56 9.14 -14.85
CA PRO A 284 -30.80 9.01 -16.30
C PRO A 284 -29.73 9.66 -17.19
N GLU A 285 -28.81 10.46 -16.62
CA GLU A 285 -27.68 11.04 -17.36
C GLU A 285 -26.52 10.05 -17.61
N ALA A 286 -26.38 8.99 -16.81
CA ALA A 286 -25.33 7.99 -16.97
C ALA A 286 -25.62 7.00 -18.12
N GLU A 287 -26.90 6.79 -18.46
CA GLU A 287 -27.31 5.93 -19.58
C GLU A 287 -26.94 6.53 -20.95
N LYS A 288 -26.81 7.86 -21.05
CA LYS A 288 -26.47 8.54 -22.32
C LYS A 288 -25.02 8.41 -22.75
N LYS A 289 -24.10 7.97 -21.88
CA LYS A 289 -22.67 7.82 -22.22
C LYS A 289 -22.26 6.44 -22.73
N SER A 290 -23.17 5.46 -22.74
CA SER A 290 -22.86 4.06 -23.05
C SER A 290 -23.36 3.59 -24.43
N ALA A 291 -23.87 4.48 -25.28
CA ALA A 291 -24.13 4.13 -26.68
C ALA A 291 -22.81 4.13 -27.46
N PRO A 292 -22.38 3.01 -28.07
CA PRO A 292 -21.23 3.01 -28.95
C PRO A 292 -21.56 3.89 -30.16
N GLN A 293 -20.80 4.97 -30.38
CA GLN A 293 -20.86 5.70 -31.63
C GLN A 293 -20.32 4.79 -32.74
N ILE A 294 -21.24 4.22 -33.52
CA ILE A 294 -20.93 3.56 -34.79
C ILE A 294 -20.50 4.68 -35.74
N GLY A 295 -19.19 4.85 -35.92
CA GLY A 295 -18.63 5.73 -36.94
C GLY A 295 -19.04 5.23 -38.34
N PRO A 296 -19.32 6.13 -39.30
CA PRO A 296 -19.73 5.71 -40.63
C PRO A 296 -18.55 5.00 -41.32
N GLY A 297 -18.81 3.77 -41.79
CA GLY A 297 -17.87 3.01 -42.59
C GLY A 297 -17.45 3.78 -43.83
N GLY A 298 -16.14 3.93 -44.02
CA GLY A 298 -15.55 4.45 -45.24
C GLY A 298 -15.82 3.50 -46.41
N GLY A 299 -16.85 3.83 -47.20
CA GLY A 299 -17.09 3.29 -48.52
C GLY A 299 -16.20 3.99 -49.55
N ASN A 300 -15.43 3.16 -50.25
CA ASN A 300 -14.61 3.39 -51.42
C ASN A 300 -15.24 4.31 -52.49
N HIS A 301 -14.45 5.18 -53.14
CA HIS A 301 -14.45 5.48 -54.59
C HIS A 301 -13.41 6.57 -54.94
N GLY A 302 -12.50 6.27 -55.88
CA GLY A 302 -11.60 7.23 -56.52
C GLY A 302 -10.17 6.74 -56.67
#